data_AF-A0A7X6Y7W4-F1
#
_entry.id   AF-A0A7X6Y7W4-F1
#
_cell.length_a   1.000
_cell.length_b   1.000
_cell.length_c   1.000
_cell.angle_alpha   90.00
_cell.angle_beta   90.00
_cell.angle_gamma   90.00
#
_symmetry.space_group_name_H-M   'P 1'
#
loop_
_entity.id
_entity.type
_entity.pdbx_description
1 polymer ?
#
loop_
_entity_poly.entity_id
_entity_poly.type
_entity_poly.pdbx_seq_one_letter_code
_entity_poly.pdbx_strand_id
1 'polypeptide(L)' 'EQTLKTKGFVKSHRCYLVNLRRIFRLKEDHCLLDNEQRIPVSRKQYPVVKKAFMDWVVDEH' A
#
# COMPACT_ATOMS: atom_id res chain seq x y z
N GLU A 1 -7.18 -17.30 -9.81
CA GLU A 1 -6.49 -16.11 -9.27
C GLU A 1 -7.38 -14.84 -9.21
N GLN A 2 -8.63 -14.93 -8.70
CA GLN A 2 -9.61 -13.83 -8.90
C GLN A 2 -10.20 -13.20 -7.62
N THR A 3 -9.68 -13.48 -6.42
CA THR A 3 -10.37 -13.07 -5.18
C THR A 3 -9.56 -12.14 -4.25
N LEU A 4 -8.73 -11.25 -4.80
CA LEU A 4 -7.97 -10.26 -3.99
C LEU A 4 -8.21 -8.79 -4.39
N LYS A 5 -9.25 -8.49 -5.17
CA LYS A 5 -9.55 -7.11 -5.61
C LYS A 5 -10.36 -6.28 -4.60
N THR A 6 -10.81 -6.86 -3.48
CA THR A 6 -11.93 -6.26 -2.71
C THR A 6 -11.57 -5.72 -1.32
N LYS A 7 -10.33 -5.87 -0.82
CA LYS A 7 -10.07 -5.57 0.61
C LYS A 7 -8.75 -4.85 0.87
N GLY A 8 -8.59 -3.63 0.35
CA GLY A 8 -7.52 -2.73 0.80
C GLY A 8 -6.09 -3.20 0.53
N PHE A 9 -5.86 -4.06 -0.47
CA PHE A 9 -4.51 -4.43 -0.90
C PHE A 9 -4.10 -3.67 -2.16
N VAL A 10 -2.92 -3.08 -2.15
CA VAL A 10 -2.32 -2.40 -3.32
C VAL A 10 -0.99 -3.05 -3.67
N LYS A 11 -0.66 -3.08 -4.97
CA LYS A 11 0.65 -3.53 -5.44
C LYS A 11 1.68 -2.44 -5.20
N SER A 12 2.64 -2.69 -4.31
CA SER A 12 3.79 -1.81 -4.08
C SER A 12 4.96 -2.12 -4.99
N HIS A 13 5.05 -3.37 -5.46
CA HIS A 13 6.10 -3.84 -6.34
C HIS A 13 5.56 -4.96 -7.25
N ARG A 14 6.33 -5.35 -8.29
CA ARG A 14 5.93 -6.41 -9.24
C ARG A 14 5.57 -7.73 -8.57
N CYS A 15 6.20 -8.03 -7.43
CA CYS A 15 6.03 -9.27 -6.68
C CYS A 15 5.41 -9.09 -5.28
N TYR A 16 5.00 -7.87 -4.91
CA TYR A 16 4.56 -7.58 -3.54
C TYR A 16 3.22 -6.83 -3.52
N LEU A 17 2.32 -7.31 -2.66
CA LEU A 17 1.07 -6.66 -2.27
C LEU A 17 1.20 -6.16 -0.83
N VAL A 18 0.81 -4.91 -0.58
CA VAL A 18 0.73 -4.35 0.77
C VAL A 18 -0.73 -4.11 1.14
N ASN A 19 -1.05 -4.34 2.40
CA ASN A 19 -2.37 -4.02 2.95
C ASN A 19 -2.38 -2.55 3.41
N LEU A 20 -3.17 -1.70 2.76
CA LEU A 20 -3.34 -0.28 3.05
C LEU A 20 -3.74 -0.02 4.51
N ARG A 21 -4.58 -0.88 5.09
CA ARG A 21 -5.06 -0.76 6.49
C ARG A 21 -3.97 -0.97 7.53
N ARG A 22 -2.87 -1.63 7.15
CA ARG A 22 -1.72 -1.91 8.01
C ARG A 22 -0.58 -0.92 7.77
N ILE A 23 -0.71 -0.01 6.81
CA ILE A 23 0.32 0.99 6.54
C ILE A 23 0.34 1.99 7.68
N PHE A 24 1.42 1.97 8.44
CA PHE A 24 1.68 2.97 9.47
C PHE A 24 2.25 4.25 8.85
N ARG A 25 3.17 4.12 7.88
CA ARG A 25 3.75 5.28 7.19
C ARG A 25 4.18 4.94 5.78
N LEU A 26 3.74 5.73 4.81
CA LEU A 26 4.17 5.60 3.42
C LEU A 26 5.37 6.53 3.14
N LYS A 27 6.48 6.00 2.61
CA LYS A 27 7.62 6.77 2.07
C LYS A 27 7.81 6.43 0.58
N GLU A 28 8.56 7.29 -0.13
CA GLU A 28 8.84 7.14 -1.57
C GLU A 28 9.54 5.81 -1.91
N ASP A 29 10.42 5.35 -1.03
CA ASP A 29 11.24 4.15 -1.21
C ASP A 29 10.61 2.89 -0.58
N HIS A 30 9.85 3.05 0.50
CA HIS A 30 9.25 1.92 1.22
C HIS A 30 7.96 2.28 1.97
N CYS A 31 7.09 1.30 2.15
CA CYS A 31 5.97 1.34 3.10
C CYS A 31 6.44 0.80 4.45
N LEU A 32 6.16 1.52 5.53
CA LEU A 32 6.28 1.03 6.90
C LEU A 32 4.91 0.53 7.37
N LEU A 33 4.87 -0.71 7.84
CA LEU A 33 3.68 -1.35 8.40
C LEU A 33 3.62 -1.16 9.93
N ASP A 34 2.46 -1.44 10.53
CA ASP A 34 2.25 -1.36 12.00
C ASP A 34 3.18 -2.29 12.79
N ASN A 35 3.59 -3.39 12.18
CA ASN A 35 4.52 -4.37 12.74
C ASN A 35 6.00 -4.06 12.45
N GLU A 36 6.31 -2.79 12.15
CA GLU A 36 7.65 -2.29 11.81
C GLU A 36 8.28 -2.89 10.54
N GLN A 37 7.55 -3.74 9.81
CA GLN A 37 8.04 -4.27 8.54
C GLN A 37 8.08 -3.20 7.46
N ARG A 38 9.13 -3.28 6.63
CA ARG A 38 9.36 -2.37 5.51
C ARG A 38 9.16 -3.12 4.20
N ILE A 39 8.15 -2.72 3.43
CA ILE A 39 7.93 -3.24 2.09
C ILE A 39 8.49 -2.26 1.06
N PRO A 40 9.45 -2.67 0.22
CA PRO A 40 9.99 -1.80 -0.81
C PRO A 40 8.90 -1.42 -1.82
N VAL A 41 8.86 -0.13 -2.15
CA VAL A 41 7.94 0.41 -3.14
C VAL A 41 8.76 0.86 -4.34
N SER A 42 8.41 0.39 -5.53
CA SER A 42 9.05 0.92 -6.72
C SER A 42 8.61 2.37 -6.93
N ARG A 43 9.52 3.27 -7.30
CA ARG A 43 9.20 4.67 -7.64
C ARG A 43 8.05 4.80 -8.65
N LYS A 44 7.93 3.85 -9.59
CA LYS A 44 6.82 3.80 -10.57
C LYS A 44 5.47 3.45 -9.95
N GLN A 45 5.46 2.68 -8.86
CA GLN A 45 4.26 2.24 -8.16
C GLN A 45 3.91 3.16 -6.98
N TYR A 46 4.87 3.92 -6.46
CA TYR A 46 4.64 4.89 -5.39
C TYR A 46 3.43 5.82 -5.60
N PRO A 47 3.25 6.49 -6.76
CA PRO A 47 2.07 7.34 -6.95
C PRO A 47 0.75 6.55 -6.91
N VAL A 48 0.76 5.28 -7.35
CA VAL A 48 -0.42 4.39 -7.31
C VAL A 48 -0.74 4.01 -5.86
N VAL A 49 0.27 3.58 -5.10
CA VAL A 49 0.14 3.23 -3.68
C VAL A 49 -0.29 4.44 -2.86
N LYS A 50 0.30 5.61 -3.10
CA LYS A 50 -0.03 6.87 -2.43
C LYS A 50 -1.46 7.28 -2.69
N LYS A 51 -1.92 7.21 -3.95
CA LYS A 51 -3.31 7.51 -4.29
C LYS A 51 -4.27 6.56 -3.56
N ALA A 52 -4.01 5.26 -3.60
CA ALA A 52 -4.86 4.26 -2.95
C ALA A 52 -4.89 4.43 -1.42
N PHE A 53 -3.75 4.79 -0.81
CA PHE A 53 -3.68 5.08 0.62
C PHE A 53 -4.46 6.35 0.98
N MET A 54 -4.31 7.43 0.21
CA MET A 54 -5.08 8.66 0.43
C MET A 54 -6.58 8.44 0.28
N ASP A 55 -7.00 7.70 -0.75
CA ASP A 55 -8.40 7.33 -0.99
C ASP A 55 -8.97 6.55 0.21
N TRP A 56 -8.21 5.60 0.74
CA TRP A 56 -8.59 4.84 1.93
C TRP A 56 -8.69 5.70 3.20
N VAL A 57 -7.75 6.63 3.42
CA VAL A 57 -7.80 7.54 4.58
C VAL A 57 -8.99 8.51 4.50
N VAL A 58 -9.39 8.90 3.28
CA VAL A 58 -10.56 9.78 3.05
C VAL A 58 -11.87 9.02 3.19
N ASP A 59 -11.95 7.76 2.73
CA ASP A 59 -13.15 6.90 2.83
C ASP A 59 -13.44 6.45 4.27
N GLU A 60 -12.44 6.36 5.14
CA GLU A 60 -12.60 5.98 6.56
C GLU A 60 -13.10 7.16 7.45
N HIS A 61 -13.58 8.27 6.88
CA HIS A 61 -14.21 9.42 7.58
C HIS A 61 -15.62 9.71 7.05
#